data_AF-A0AAU1XIR6-F1
#
_entry.id   AF-A0AAU1XIR6-F1
#
_cell.length_a   1.000
_cell.length_b   1.000
_cell.length_c   1.000
_cell.angle_alpha   90.00
_cell.angle_beta   90.00
_cell.angle_gamma   90.00
#
_symmetry.space_group_name_H-M   'P 1'
#
loop_
_entity.id
_entity.type
_entity.pdbx_description
1 polymer ?
#
loop_
_entity_poly.entity_id
_entity_poly.type
_entity_poly.pdbx_seq_one_letter_code
_entity_poly.pdbx_strand_id
1 'polypeptide(L)'
;MIIRQSAERVVLVRPGPGLVRAAVAAGLDVWVVSDPGPWPPDARLPPELPPQRLLRVDFGDTAALRALLTDTVLGHGIGHVLYLASDLERDLGSGAAAAAGEVLRELSEGRETPSAPLPDAVTIRRILNESRTSAVRAEEAGSVAEARSLAEHFPLPVVIKSADKAGCWWSVAVHDRPGLDRWAEQAVTARHSAPYLVEELLTGAKFRVETLTVDGMHLVAGITPEGNAVPLHETEQAGIRATVRALLDLAGYESGTTRTDVLVSARGSRIAAAVEPGREQAGNGGSRPVSASGIERGTDR
;
A
#
# COMPACT_ATOMS: atom_id res chain seq x y z
N MET A 1 -18.69 -25.33 -28.78
CA MET A 1 -19.15 -25.16 -27.38
C MET A 1 -18.33 -24.04 -26.78
N ILE A 2 -18.87 -22.82 -26.74
CA ILE A 2 -18.18 -21.68 -26.12
C ILE A 2 -18.44 -21.83 -24.61
N ILE A 3 -17.45 -22.29 -23.87
CA ILE A 3 -17.47 -22.17 -22.41
C ILE A 3 -17.42 -20.67 -22.16
N ARG A 4 -18.56 -20.06 -21.83
CA ARG A 4 -18.56 -18.72 -21.23
C ARG A 4 -17.83 -18.90 -19.90
N GLN A 5 -16.56 -18.52 -19.83
CA GLN A 5 -15.92 -18.29 -18.54
C GLN A 5 -16.84 -17.33 -17.80
N SER A 6 -17.42 -17.78 -16.69
CA SER A 6 -18.13 -16.92 -15.76
C SER A 6 -17.14 -15.84 -15.31
N ALA A 7 -17.53 -14.57 -15.46
CA ALA A 7 -16.71 -13.46 -14.97
C ALA A 7 -16.42 -13.66 -13.47
N GLU A 8 -15.17 -13.43 -13.07
CA GLU A 8 -14.77 -13.53 -11.67
C GLU A 8 -15.58 -12.56 -10.82
N ARG A 9 -16.11 -13.07 -9.70
CA ARG A 9 -17.00 -12.31 -8.83
C ARG A 9 -16.23 -11.71 -7.68
N VAL A 10 -16.46 -10.41 -7.45
CA VAL A 10 -15.76 -9.66 -6.41
C VAL A 10 -16.71 -8.77 -5.62
N VAL A 11 -16.52 -8.72 -4.30
CA VAL A 11 -17.07 -7.66 -3.46
C VAL A 11 -15.98 -6.63 -3.22
N LEU A 12 -16.26 -5.37 -3.56
CA LEU A 12 -15.43 -4.23 -3.22
C LEU A 12 -16.06 -3.49 -2.03
N VAL A 13 -15.32 -3.34 -0.94
CA VAL A 13 -15.81 -2.71 0.29
C VAL A 13 -15.31 -1.28 0.38
N ARG A 14 -16.26 -0.34 0.33
CA ARG A 14 -16.08 1.12 0.24
C ARG A 14 -15.05 1.53 -0.83
N PRO A 15 -15.11 1.04 -2.07
CA PRO A 15 -14.10 1.36 -3.07
C PRO A 15 -14.14 2.83 -3.47
N GLY A 16 -12.96 3.40 -3.74
CA GLY A 16 -12.84 4.64 -4.49
C GLY A 16 -13.39 4.47 -5.92
N PRO A 17 -13.82 5.58 -6.58
CA PRO A 17 -14.45 5.50 -7.90
C PRO A 17 -13.52 4.97 -9.01
N GLY A 18 -12.20 5.14 -8.86
CA GLY A 18 -11.21 4.56 -9.77
C GLY A 18 -11.20 3.03 -9.73
N LEU A 19 -11.31 2.46 -8.54
CA LEU A 19 -11.28 1.01 -8.32
C LEU A 19 -12.49 0.31 -8.93
N VAL A 20 -13.71 0.86 -8.74
CA VAL A 20 -14.92 0.30 -9.35
C VAL A 20 -14.84 0.34 -10.87
N ARG A 21 -14.40 1.47 -11.45
CA ARG A 21 -14.24 1.59 -12.91
C ARG A 21 -13.21 0.61 -13.45
N ALA A 22 -12.06 0.45 -12.79
CA ALA A 22 -11.03 -0.48 -13.19
C ALA A 22 -11.54 -1.94 -13.18
N ALA A 23 -12.26 -2.33 -12.12
CA ALA A 23 -12.83 -3.67 -12.01
C ALA A 23 -13.88 -3.97 -13.09
N VAL A 24 -14.80 -3.02 -13.33
CA VAL A 24 -15.82 -3.15 -14.38
C VAL A 24 -15.19 -3.19 -15.77
N ALA A 25 -14.22 -2.32 -16.06
CA ALA A 25 -13.51 -2.30 -17.34
C ALA A 25 -12.72 -3.59 -17.60
N ALA A 26 -12.27 -4.27 -16.53
CA ALA A 26 -11.63 -5.57 -16.61
C ALA A 26 -12.60 -6.75 -16.78
N GLY A 27 -13.91 -6.48 -16.81
CA GLY A 27 -14.94 -7.50 -16.99
C GLY A 27 -15.25 -8.31 -15.72
N LEU A 28 -14.85 -7.81 -14.54
CA LEU A 28 -15.21 -8.44 -13.26
C LEU A 28 -16.70 -8.28 -12.97
N ASP A 29 -17.28 -9.26 -12.29
CA ASP A 29 -18.65 -9.23 -11.81
C ASP A 29 -18.67 -8.60 -10.41
N VAL A 30 -18.93 -7.29 -10.35
CA VAL A 30 -18.67 -6.47 -9.16
C VAL A 30 -19.90 -6.27 -8.29
N TRP A 31 -19.74 -6.47 -6.98
CA TRP A 31 -20.59 -5.96 -5.91
C TRP A 31 -19.85 -4.86 -5.15
N VAL A 32 -20.58 -3.84 -4.72
CA VAL A 32 -20.04 -2.72 -3.95
C VAL A 32 -20.75 -2.65 -2.62
N VAL A 33 -20.02 -2.75 -1.52
CA VAL A 33 -20.53 -2.49 -0.17
C VAL A 33 -20.11 -1.08 0.22
N SER A 34 -21.02 -0.29 0.74
CA SER A 34 -20.78 1.12 1.05
C SER A 34 -21.46 1.53 2.34
N ASP A 35 -20.85 2.49 3.03
CA ASP A 35 -21.46 3.10 4.21
C ASP A 35 -22.69 3.94 3.81
N PRO A 36 -23.75 4.06 4.64
CA PRO A 36 -24.91 4.91 4.37
C PRO A 36 -24.60 6.40 4.31
N GLY A 37 -23.40 6.84 4.70
CA GLY A 37 -22.94 8.21 4.54
C GLY A 37 -23.02 8.75 3.09
N PRO A 38 -22.98 10.10 2.94
CA PRO A 38 -23.04 10.74 1.64
C PRO A 38 -21.91 10.24 0.75
N TRP A 39 -22.28 9.71 -0.40
CA TRP A 39 -21.32 9.30 -1.41
C TRP A 39 -20.63 10.55 -1.99
N PRO A 40 -19.30 10.56 -2.19
CA PRO A 40 -18.62 11.74 -2.72
C PRO A 40 -19.25 12.17 -4.05
N PRO A 41 -19.54 13.47 -4.27
CA PRO A 41 -20.25 13.94 -5.45
C PRO A 41 -19.53 13.61 -6.78
N ASP A 42 -18.21 13.50 -6.74
CA ASP A 42 -17.38 13.15 -7.91
C ASP A 42 -17.25 11.64 -8.14
N ALA A 43 -17.79 10.82 -7.23
CA ALA A 43 -17.63 9.37 -7.27
C ALA A 43 -18.76 8.66 -8.04
N ARG A 44 -19.28 9.20 -9.15
CA ARG A 44 -20.32 8.49 -9.90
C ARG A 44 -19.91 7.04 -10.21
N LEU A 45 -20.69 6.10 -9.71
CA LEU A 45 -20.52 4.70 -10.01
C LEU A 45 -20.72 4.49 -11.52
N PRO A 46 -19.96 3.58 -12.14
CA PRO A 46 -20.15 3.24 -13.54
C PRO A 46 -21.61 2.84 -13.80
N PRO A 47 -22.25 3.32 -14.88
CA PRO A 47 -23.64 2.98 -15.23
C PRO A 47 -23.85 1.48 -15.46
N GLU A 48 -22.76 0.75 -15.73
CA GLU A 48 -22.75 -0.70 -15.91
C GLU A 48 -22.96 -1.46 -14.58
N LEU A 49 -22.78 -0.82 -13.42
CA LEU A 49 -23.01 -1.45 -12.12
C LEU A 49 -24.51 -1.47 -11.80
N PRO A 50 -25.15 -2.65 -11.69
CA PRO A 50 -26.56 -2.74 -11.35
C PRO A 50 -26.84 -2.18 -9.94
N PRO A 51 -27.90 -1.38 -9.73
CA PRO A 51 -28.24 -0.83 -8.42
C PRO A 51 -28.39 -1.90 -7.32
N GLN A 52 -28.82 -3.11 -7.69
CA GLN A 52 -28.99 -4.24 -6.77
C GLN A 52 -27.66 -4.79 -6.23
N ARG A 53 -26.55 -4.44 -6.87
CA ARG A 53 -25.20 -4.82 -6.44
C ARG A 53 -24.50 -3.73 -5.62
N LEU A 54 -25.19 -2.62 -5.35
CA LEU A 54 -24.77 -1.62 -4.38
C LEU A 54 -25.45 -1.91 -3.05
N LEU A 55 -24.70 -2.49 -2.13
CA LEU A 55 -25.16 -2.86 -0.80
C LEU A 55 -24.76 -1.77 0.21
N ARG A 56 -25.68 -1.42 1.11
CA ARG A 56 -25.46 -0.37 2.11
C ARG A 56 -25.52 -0.96 3.51
N VAL A 57 -24.52 -0.64 4.34
CA VAL A 57 -24.44 -1.04 5.75
C VAL A 57 -23.62 -0.03 6.52
N ASP A 58 -23.95 0.24 7.78
CA ASP A 58 -23.14 1.08 8.67
C ASP A 58 -21.84 0.37 9.03
N PHE A 59 -20.69 0.96 8.72
CA PHE A 59 -19.39 0.35 8.98
C PHE A 59 -19.01 0.40 10.47
N GLY A 60 -19.71 1.22 11.27
CA GLY A 60 -19.64 1.18 12.73
C GLY A 60 -20.36 -0.03 13.33
N ASP A 61 -21.33 -0.63 12.62
CA ASP A 61 -22.00 -1.86 13.03
C ASP A 61 -21.27 -3.09 12.42
N THR A 62 -20.24 -3.54 13.12
CA THR A 62 -19.42 -4.68 12.67
C THR A 62 -20.19 -5.99 12.57
N ALA A 63 -21.25 -6.17 13.36
CA ALA A 63 -22.08 -7.38 13.30
C ALA A 63 -22.93 -7.36 12.02
N ALA A 64 -23.55 -6.23 11.70
CA ALA A 64 -24.29 -6.06 10.45
C ALA A 64 -23.39 -6.16 9.22
N LEU A 65 -22.21 -5.52 9.25
CA LEU A 65 -21.23 -5.61 8.16
C LEU A 65 -20.79 -7.05 7.91
N ARG A 66 -20.47 -7.80 8.98
CA ARG A 66 -20.09 -9.21 8.89
C ARG A 66 -21.20 -10.06 8.31
N ALA A 67 -22.44 -9.89 8.80
CA ALA A 67 -23.59 -10.65 8.32
C ALA A 67 -23.84 -10.38 6.83
N LEU A 68 -23.87 -9.10 6.42
CA LEU A 68 -24.06 -8.72 5.03
C LEU A 68 -22.99 -9.32 4.12
N LEU A 69 -21.72 -9.20 4.49
CA LEU A 69 -20.62 -9.73 3.68
C LEU A 69 -20.70 -11.25 3.58
N THR A 70 -20.96 -11.94 4.68
CA THR A 70 -21.09 -13.40 4.71
C THR A 70 -22.24 -13.88 3.83
N ASP A 71 -23.42 -13.29 3.98
CA ASP A 71 -24.62 -13.65 3.22
C ASP A 71 -24.43 -13.36 1.72
N THR A 72 -23.83 -12.22 1.38
CA THR A 72 -23.56 -11.85 -0.01
C THR A 72 -22.58 -12.81 -0.66
N VAL A 73 -21.51 -13.14 0.06
CA VAL A 73 -20.47 -14.06 -0.42
C VAL A 73 -21.02 -15.45 -0.67
N LEU A 74 -21.73 -16.00 0.31
CA LEU A 74 -22.28 -17.36 0.22
C LEU A 74 -23.43 -17.43 -0.79
N GLY A 75 -24.34 -16.45 -0.76
CA GLY A 75 -25.51 -16.41 -1.62
C GLY A 75 -25.18 -16.22 -3.11
N HIS A 76 -24.06 -15.58 -3.43
CA HIS A 76 -23.64 -15.32 -4.81
C HIS A 76 -22.39 -16.10 -5.25
N GLY A 77 -21.82 -16.93 -4.37
CA GLY A 77 -20.59 -17.67 -4.63
C GLY A 77 -19.44 -16.75 -5.04
N ILE A 78 -19.21 -15.69 -4.26
CA ILE A 78 -18.19 -14.67 -4.56
C ILE A 78 -16.84 -15.13 -4.03
N GLY A 79 -15.84 -15.19 -4.92
CA GLY A 79 -14.48 -15.66 -4.60
C GLY A 79 -13.63 -14.66 -3.82
N HIS A 80 -13.86 -13.35 -3.99
CA HIS A 80 -13.00 -12.32 -3.40
C HIS A 80 -13.78 -11.20 -2.69
N VAL A 81 -13.33 -10.83 -1.49
CA VAL A 81 -13.75 -9.62 -0.78
C VAL A 81 -12.52 -8.73 -0.65
N LEU A 82 -12.56 -7.56 -1.27
CA LEU A 82 -11.39 -6.72 -1.50
C LEU A 82 -11.68 -5.29 -1.03
N TYR A 83 -10.67 -4.65 -0.47
CA TYR A 83 -10.77 -3.29 0.06
C TYR A 83 -9.40 -2.59 0.02
N LEU A 84 -9.38 -1.27 0.01
CA LEU A 84 -8.17 -0.48 0.23
C LEU A 84 -8.27 0.17 1.61
N ALA A 85 -7.21 0.10 2.42
CA ALA A 85 -7.19 0.77 3.73
C ALA A 85 -7.41 2.28 3.61
N SER A 86 -6.79 2.90 2.60
CA SER A 86 -6.98 4.33 2.29
C SER A 86 -8.43 4.69 2.00
N ASP A 87 -9.17 3.81 1.31
CA ASP A 87 -10.58 4.04 1.01
C ASP A 87 -11.48 3.84 2.24
N LEU A 88 -11.13 2.91 3.13
CA LEU A 88 -11.79 2.75 4.43
C LEU A 88 -11.57 3.98 5.31
N GLU A 89 -10.34 4.49 5.39
CA GLU A 89 -10.00 5.63 6.24
C GLU A 89 -10.59 6.95 5.74
N ARG A 90 -10.84 7.09 4.43
CA ARG A 90 -11.48 8.28 3.86
C ARG A 90 -12.90 8.43 4.37
N ASP A 91 -13.15 9.49 5.11
CA ASP A 91 -14.48 9.94 5.56
C ASP A 91 -15.21 8.96 6.51
N LEU A 92 -14.57 7.88 6.97
CA LEU A 92 -15.01 7.14 8.17
C LEU A 92 -14.31 7.71 9.40
N GLY A 93 -14.98 7.66 10.55
CA GLY A 93 -14.29 7.83 11.82
C GLY A 93 -13.24 6.72 11.98
N SER A 94 -12.05 7.05 12.50
CA SER A 94 -10.92 6.11 12.65
C SER A 94 -11.31 4.80 13.36
N GLY A 95 -12.22 4.87 14.35
CA GLY A 95 -12.75 3.69 15.02
C GLY A 95 -13.58 2.78 14.12
N ALA A 96 -14.44 3.34 13.25
CA ALA A 96 -15.25 2.55 12.32
C ALA A 96 -14.39 1.94 11.20
N ALA A 97 -13.40 2.69 10.69
CA ALA A 97 -12.45 2.17 9.70
C ALA A 97 -11.65 0.98 10.25
N ALA A 98 -11.11 1.08 11.47
CA ALA A 98 -10.39 -0.01 12.12
C ALA A 98 -11.29 -1.23 12.37
N ALA A 99 -12.50 -1.01 12.89
CA ALA A 99 -13.45 -2.07 13.18
C ALA A 99 -13.91 -2.82 11.91
N ALA A 100 -14.17 -2.09 10.82
CA ALA A 100 -14.46 -2.67 9.51
C ALA A 100 -13.26 -3.45 8.94
N GLY A 101 -12.05 -2.91 9.09
CA GLY A 101 -10.81 -3.57 8.69
C GLY A 101 -10.63 -4.95 9.36
N GLU A 102 -10.92 -5.05 10.66
CA GLU A 102 -10.86 -6.33 11.39
C GLU A 102 -11.86 -7.36 10.85
N VAL A 103 -13.11 -6.95 10.59
CA VAL A 103 -14.12 -7.84 9.99
C VAL A 103 -13.65 -8.36 8.63
N LEU A 104 -13.07 -7.49 7.80
CA LEU A 104 -12.59 -7.85 6.47
C LEU A 104 -11.38 -8.79 6.52
N ARG A 105 -10.47 -8.57 7.48
CA ARG A 105 -9.33 -9.44 7.74
C ARG A 105 -9.79 -10.85 8.13
N GLU A 106 -10.70 -10.96 9.09
CA GLU A 106 -11.24 -12.24 9.55
C GLU A 106 -11.96 -13.02 8.43
N LEU A 107 -12.74 -12.31 7.59
CA LEU A 107 -13.42 -12.92 6.44
C LEU A 107 -12.45 -13.38 5.33
N SER A 108 -11.27 -12.78 5.26
CA SER A 108 -10.22 -13.17 4.31
C SER A 108 -9.43 -14.38 4.81
N GLU A 109 -9.14 -14.44 6.12
CA GLU A 109 -8.43 -15.55 6.77
C GLU A 109 -9.25 -16.85 6.81
N GLY A 110 -10.58 -16.75 6.82
CA GLY A 110 -11.49 -17.90 6.83
C GLY A 110 -11.67 -18.62 5.48
N ARG A 111 -11.00 -18.21 4.40
CA ARG A 111 -11.19 -18.79 3.06
C ARG A 111 -10.12 -19.80 2.67
N GLU A 112 -10.57 -20.88 2.03
CA GLU A 112 -9.76 -22.05 1.67
C GLU A 112 -8.82 -21.87 0.47
N THR A 113 -8.80 -20.71 -0.19
CA THR A 113 -7.80 -20.40 -1.24
C THR A 113 -6.65 -19.62 -0.61
N PRO A 114 -5.51 -20.27 -0.29
CA PRO A 114 -4.36 -19.56 0.25
C PRO A 114 -3.69 -18.83 -0.91
N SER A 115 -4.07 -17.58 -1.15
CA SER A 115 -3.20 -16.69 -1.92
C SER A 115 -1.99 -16.39 -1.05
N ALA A 116 -0.79 -16.57 -1.58
CA ALA A 116 0.42 -16.25 -0.85
C ALA A 116 0.41 -14.75 -0.51
N PRO A 117 0.65 -14.37 0.76
CA PRO A 117 0.73 -12.96 1.13
C PRO A 117 1.88 -12.31 0.38
N LEU A 118 1.78 -10.99 0.19
CA LEU A 118 2.88 -10.24 -0.41
C LEU A 118 4.18 -10.50 0.39
N PRO A 119 5.30 -10.83 -0.28
CA PRO A 119 6.57 -11.09 0.41
C PRO A 119 7.04 -9.90 1.24
N ASP A 120 7.95 -10.15 2.18
CA ASP A 120 8.54 -9.08 2.98
C ASP A 120 9.43 -8.13 2.15
N ALA A 121 9.81 -7.00 2.74
CA ALA A 121 10.56 -5.96 2.04
C ALA A 121 11.93 -6.44 1.51
N VAL A 122 12.60 -7.37 2.22
CA VAL A 122 13.87 -7.97 1.80
C VAL A 122 13.67 -8.83 0.56
N THR A 123 12.66 -9.69 0.58
CA THR A 123 12.31 -10.57 -0.53
C THR A 123 11.87 -9.76 -1.75
N ILE A 124 11.01 -8.75 -1.57
CA ILE A 124 10.62 -7.81 -2.63
C ILE A 124 11.87 -7.15 -3.23
N ARG A 125 12.77 -6.62 -2.40
CA ARG A 125 13.98 -5.95 -2.90
C ARG A 125 14.87 -6.89 -3.70
N ARG A 126 15.07 -8.12 -3.22
CA ARG A 126 15.84 -9.16 -3.92
C ARG A 126 15.24 -9.45 -5.29
N ILE A 127 13.93 -9.71 -5.36
CA ILE A 127 13.19 -9.94 -6.62
C ILE A 127 13.37 -8.77 -7.60
N LEU A 128 13.22 -7.53 -7.13
CA LEU A 128 13.34 -6.32 -7.96
C LEU A 128 14.76 -6.10 -8.49
N ASN A 129 15.78 -6.44 -7.70
CA ASN A 129 17.17 -6.32 -8.09
C ASN A 129 17.59 -7.43 -9.06
N GLU A 130 17.20 -8.68 -8.80
CA GLU A 130 17.49 -9.83 -9.66
C GLU A 130 16.84 -9.69 -11.06
N SER A 131 15.58 -9.24 -11.10
CA SER A 131 14.85 -9.00 -12.36
C SER A 131 15.25 -7.71 -13.08
N ARG A 132 15.99 -6.81 -12.40
CA ARG A 132 16.32 -5.44 -12.86
C ARG A 132 15.12 -4.54 -13.14
N THR A 133 13.91 -4.93 -12.74
CA THR A 133 12.66 -4.15 -12.94
C THR A 133 12.70 -2.81 -12.20
N SER A 134 13.27 -2.80 -11.00
CA SER A 134 13.44 -1.60 -10.18
C SER A 134 14.68 -1.74 -9.30
N ALA A 135 15.82 -1.98 -9.96
CA ALA A 135 17.08 -2.20 -9.26
C ALA A 135 17.54 -0.95 -8.49
N VAL A 136 17.98 -1.17 -7.25
CA VAL A 136 18.62 -0.19 -6.38
C VAL A 136 19.77 -0.89 -5.64
N ARG A 137 20.76 -0.12 -5.20
CA ARG A 137 21.79 -0.68 -4.30
C ARG A 137 21.14 -1.05 -2.97
N ALA A 138 21.22 -2.32 -2.59
CA ALA A 138 20.65 -2.83 -1.35
C ALA A 138 21.44 -4.03 -0.81
N GLU A 139 21.56 -4.14 0.51
CA GLU A 139 22.23 -5.24 1.20
C GLU A 139 21.41 -5.65 2.44
N GLU A 140 21.33 -6.96 2.70
CA GLU A 140 20.63 -7.55 3.85
C GLU A 140 21.60 -7.71 5.03
N ALA A 141 21.09 -7.49 6.25
CA ALA A 141 21.82 -7.69 7.49
C ALA A 141 21.03 -8.55 8.48
N GLY A 142 21.71 -9.49 9.14
CA GLY A 142 21.16 -10.35 10.18
C GLY A 142 21.14 -9.72 11.57
N SER A 143 21.71 -8.51 11.76
CA SER A 143 21.72 -7.82 13.04
C SER A 143 21.81 -6.30 12.90
N VAL A 144 21.49 -5.56 13.97
CA VAL A 144 21.67 -4.10 14.04
C VAL A 144 23.14 -3.70 13.82
N ALA A 145 24.08 -4.45 14.40
CA ALA A 145 25.52 -4.18 14.26
C ALA A 145 25.99 -4.38 12.82
N GLU A 146 25.52 -5.42 12.15
CA GLU A 146 25.81 -5.67 10.75
C GLU A 146 25.19 -4.62 9.84
N ALA A 147 23.91 -4.27 10.04
CA ALA A 147 23.24 -3.22 9.28
C ALA A 147 23.96 -1.86 9.42
N ARG A 148 24.44 -1.54 10.64
CA ARG A 148 25.30 -0.37 10.87
C ARG A 148 26.59 -0.46 10.07
N SER A 149 27.30 -1.58 10.13
CA SER A 149 28.54 -1.76 9.38
C SER A 149 28.31 -1.67 7.86
N LEU A 150 27.24 -2.25 7.32
CA LEU A 150 26.88 -2.13 5.91
C LEU A 150 26.59 -0.67 5.54
N ALA A 151 25.81 0.05 6.34
CA ALA A 151 25.48 1.46 6.08
C ALA A 151 26.73 2.37 6.02
N GLU A 152 27.80 2.04 6.75
CA GLU A 152 29.09 2.77 6.66
C GLU A 152 29.79 2.60 5.30
N HIS A 153 29.52 1.51 4.58
CA HIS A 153 30.06 1.22 3.24
C HIS A 153 29.15 1.74 2.11
N PHE A 154 28.01 2.33 2.43
CA PHE A 154 27.14 3.03 1.49
C PHE A 154 27.45 4.54 1.48
N PRO A 155 27.31 5.21 0.31
CA PRO A 155 27.19 6.66 0.27
C PRO A 155 25.92 7.06 1.02
N LEU A 156 26.08 7.77 2.14
CA LEU A 156 24.94 8.38 2.82
C LEU A 156 24.33 9.48 1.92
N PRO A 157 23.00 9.68 1.97
CA PRO A 157 22.03 9.02 2.84
C PRO A 157 21.61 7.61 2.41
N VAL A 158 21.24 6.79 3.39
CA VAL A 158 20.65 5.45 3.19
C VAL A 158 19.26 5.35 3.81
N VAL A 159 18.50 4.34 3.42
CA VAL A 159 17.29 3.90 4.13
C VAL A 159 17.58 2.56 4.76
N ILE A 160 17.27 2.43 6.05
CA ILE A 160 17.32 1.15 6.74
C ILE A 160 15.89 0.72 7.05
N LYS A 161 15.52 -0.49 6.62
CA LYS A 161 14.22 -1.11 6.88
C LYS A 161 14.34 -2.29 7.82
N SER A 162 13.33 -2.48 8.65
CA SER A 162 13.27 -3.56 9.63
C SER A 162 11.84 -3.83 10.05
N ALA A 163 11.54 -5.08 10.40
CA ALA A 163 10.25 -5.43 10.98
C ALA A 163 10.24 -5.22 12.51
N ASP A 164 9.11 -4.76 13.05
CA ASP A 164 8.84 -4.85 14.48
C ASP A 164 8.35 -6.25 14.87
N LYS A 165 8.00 -6.43 16.15
CA LYS A 165 7.49 -7.72 16.67
C LYS A 165 6.18 -8.19 16.04
N ALA A 166 5.39 -7.28 15.47
CA ALA A 166 4.16 -7.62 14.78
C ALA A 166 4.41 -7.96 13.29
N GLY A 167 5.66 -7.88 12.83
CA GLY A 167 6.02 -8.07 11.43
C GLY A 167 5.75 -6.83 10.56
N CYS A 168 5.42 -5.68 11.17
CA CYS A 168 5.21 -4.45 10.44
C CYS A 168 6.56 -3.84 10.06
N TRP A 169 6.72 -3.50 8.78
CA TRP A 169 7.97 -2.99 8.24
C TRP A 169 8.09 -1.48 8.41
N TRP A 170 9.17 -1.07 9.06
CA TRP A 170 9.55 0.33 9.26
C TRP A 170 10.65 0.71 8.28
N SER A 171 10.66 1.97 7.84
CA SER A 171 11.73 2.54 7.01
C SER A 171 12.25 3.80 7.66
N VAL A 172 13.57 3.89 7.87
CA VAL A 172 14.24 5.04 8.50
C VAL A 172 15.32 5.56 7.57
N ALA A 173 15.21 6.84 7.17
CA ALA A 173 16.26 7.52 6.43
C ALA A 173 17.38 7.96 7.39
N VAL A 174 18.62 7.60 7.05
CA VAL A 174 19.82 7.93 7.82
C VAL A 174 20.72 8.79 6.95
N HIS A 175 20.92 10.05 7.35
CA HIS A 175 21.63 11.06 6.56
C HIS A 175 23.11 11.20 6.90
N ASP A 176 23.48 10.86 8.13
CA ASP A 176 24.83 11.04 8.66
C ASP A 176 25.17 9.94 9.66
N ARG A 177 26.46 9.84 10.02
CA ARG A 177 26.94 8.85 10.99
C ARG A 177 26.27 8.98 12.36
N PRO A 178 26.09 10.19 12.94
CA PRO A 178 25.33 10.34 14.18
C PRO A 178 23.88 9.84 14.07
N GLY A 179 23.25 9.95 12.89
CA GLY A 179 21.93 9.40 12.61
C GLY A 179 21.90 7.88 12.61
N LEU A 180 22.99 7.26 12.16
CA LEU A 180 23.14 5.80 12.19
C LEU A 180 23.24 5.28 13.64
N ASP A 181 23.96 5.99 14.51
CA ASP A 181 24.05 5.67 15.92
C ASP A 181 22.68 5.78 16.61
N ARG A 182 21.94 6.87 16.35
CA ARG A 182 20.56 7.05 16.85
C ARG A 182 19.63 5.95 16.37
N TRP A 183 19.72 5.59 15.08
CA TRP A 183 18.92 4.50 14.53
C TRP A 183 19.21 3.17 15.24
N ALA A 184 20.49 2.84 15.48
CA ALA A 184 20.87 1.59 16.14
C ALA A 184 20.31 1.50 17.57
N GLU A 185 20.39 2.59 18.34
CA GLU A 185 19.81 2.68 19.69
C GLU A 185 18.28 2.52 19.68
N GLN A 186 17.61 3.15 18.72
CA GLN A 186 16.17 3.07 18.53
C GLN A 186 15.73 1.65 18.14
N ALA A 187 16.42 1.00 17.21
CA ALA A 187 16.10 -0.35 16.76
C ALA A 187 16.15 -1.36 17.93
N VAL A 188 17.15 -1.24 18.80
CA VAL A 188 17.28 -2.08 20.01
C VAL A 188 16.14 -1.81 20.99
N THR A 189 15.83 -0.53 21.24
CA THR A 189 14.78 -0.13 22.19
C THR A 189 13.39 -0.55 21.71
N ALA A 190 13.10 -0.35 20.42
CA ALA A 190 11.86 -0.76 19.76
C ALA A 190 11.78 -2.29 19.54
N ARG A 191 12.87 -3.02 19.82
CA ARG A 191 12.99 -4.48 19.63
C ARG A 191 12.63 -4.90 18.21
N HIS A 192 13.16 -4.16 17.24
CA HIS A 192 13.09 -4.57 15.84
C HIS A 192 13.88 -5.87 15.65
N SER A 193 13.38 -6.72 14.75
CA SER A 193 13.96 -8.03 14.47
C SER A 193 14.55 -8.07 13.07
N ALA A 194 15.61 -8.88 12.94
CA ALA A 194 16.15 -9.25 11.65
C ALA A 194 15.09 -10.00 10.79
N PRO A 195 15.20 -9.96 9.45
CA PRO A 195 16.27 -9.32 8.70
C PRO A 195 16.14 -7.78 8.63
N TYR A 196 17.29 -7.12 8.51
CA TYR A 196 17.41 -5.68 8.23
C TYR A 196 17.76 -5.48 6.76
N LEU A 197 17.26 -4.41 6.15
CA LEU A 197 17.56 -4.07 4.76
C LEU A 197 18.16 -2.67 4.69
N VAL A 198 19.39 -2.57 4.20
CA VAL A 198 20.08 -1.29 3.97
C VAL A 198 20.02 -0.97 2.48
N GLU A 199 19.41 0.14 2.10
CA GLU A 199 19.25 0.58 0.71
C GLU A 199 19.82 1.98 0.52
N GLU A 200 20.21 2.32 -0.72
CA GLU A 200 20.38 3.73 -1.07
C GLU A 200 19.07 4.51 -0.84
N LEU A 201 19.16 5.75 -0.35
CA LEU A 201 17.98 6.60 -0.26
C LEU A 201 17.53 7.02 -1.66
N LEU A 202 16.37 6.52 -2.08
CA LEU A 202 15.74 6.95 -3.32
C LEU A 202 15.29 8.41 -3.21
N THR A 203 15.49 9.16 -4.30
CA THR A 203 15.07 10.56 -4.43
C THR A 203 14.21 10.72 -5.67
N GLY A 204 13.31 11.70 -5.64
CA GLY A 204 12.37 11.96 -6.74
C GLY A 204 10.97 12.32 -6.24
N ALA A 205 10.07 12.56 -7.19
CA ALA A 205 8.66 12.77 -6.88
C ALA A 205 8.04 11.45 -6.44
N LYS A 206 7.38 11.44 -5.27
CA LYS A 206 6.79 10.25 -4.69
C LYS A 206 5.34 10.10 -5.13
N PHE A 207 4.97 8.88 -5.50
CA PHE A 207 3.62 8.49 -5.88
C PHE A 207 3.20 7.27 -5.10
N ARG A 208 1.96 7.30 -4.62
CA ARG A 208 1.25 6.16 -4.06
C ARG A 208 0.49 5.47 -5.18
N VAL A 209 0.65 4.16 -5.31
CA VAL A 209 -0.03 3.35 -6.31
C VAL A 209 -0.88 2.31 -5.61
N GLU A 210 -2.17 2.30 -5.90
CA GLU A 210 -3.12 1.34 -5.34
C GLU A 210 -3.47 0.32 -6.42
N THR A 211 -3.34 -0.97 -6.08
CA THR A 211 -3.55 -2.07 -7.03
C THR A 211 -4.52 -3.09 -6.46
N LEU A 212 -5.41 -3.58 -7.32
CA LEU A 212 -6.30 -4.70 -7.09
C LEU A 212 -5.80 -5.89 -7.89
N THR A 213 -5.74 -7.07 -7.27
CA THR A 213 -5.35 -8.31 -7.92
C THR A 213 -6.44 -9.36 -7.74
N VAL A 214 -6.81 -10.00 -8.84
CA VAL A 214 -7.78 -11.12 -8.90
C VAL A 214 -7.22 -12.14 -9.88
N ASP A 215 -6.98 -13.36 -9.44
CA ASP A 215 -6.36 -14.45 -10.22
C ASP A 215 -5.12 -14.00 -11.02
N GLY A 216 -4.22 -13.27 -10.36
CA GLY A 216 -3.00 -12.72 -10.96
C GLY A 216 -3.21 -11.51 -11.88
N MET A 217 -4.45 -11.10 -12.14
CA MET A 217 -4.73 -9.90 -12.93
C MET A 217 -4.56 -8.63 -12.08
N HIS A 218 -3.47 -7.90 -12.32
CA HIS A 218 -3.12 -6.66 -11.61
C HIS A 218 -3.76 -5.39 -12.22
N LEU A 219 -4.80 -4.88 -11.57
CA LEU A 219 -5.52 -3.66 -11.92
C LEU A 219 -5.05 -2.49 -11.06
N VAL A 220 -4.23 -1.60 -11.63
CA VAL A 220 -3.83 -0.35 -10.96
C VAL A 220 -5.02 0.61 -10.94
N ALA A 221 -5.56 0.86 -9.75
CA ALA A 221 -6.78 1.62 -9.53
C ALA A 221 -6.55 3.12 -9.38
N GLY A 222 -5.37 3.51 -8.87
CA GLY A 222 -5.02 4.90 -8.63
C GLY A 222 -3.50 5.12 -8.57
N ILE A 223 -3.07 6.28 -9.06
CA ILE A 223 -1.72 6.81 -8.89
C ILE A 223 -1.87 8.22 -8.32
N THR A 224 -1.51 8.38 -7.06
CA THR A 224 -1.72 9.62 -6.31
C THR A 224 -0.35 10.24 -5.99
N PRO A 225 -0.09 11.50 -6.39
CA PRO A 225 1.13 12.18 -5.98
C PRO A 225 1.15 12.39 -4.46
N GLU A 226 2.32 12.27 -3.83
CA GLU A 226 2.53 12.60 -2.42
C GLU A 226 3.42 13.83 -2.25
N GLY A 227 3.19 14.58 -1.17
CA GLY A 227 3.93 15.81 -0.89
C GLY A 227 3.75 16.86 -1.98
N ASN A 228 4.85 17.36 -2.53
CA ASN A 228 4.85 18.40 -3.57
C ASN A 228 4.89 17.81 -5.00
N ALA A 229 4.67 16.51 -5.16
CA ALA A 229 4.65 15.89 -6.48
C ALA A 229 3.47 16.43 -7.31
N VAL A 230 3.73 16.70 -8.59
CA VAL A 230 2.70 17.12 -9.56
C VAL A 230 2.14 15.87 -10.24
N PRO A 231 0.83 15.84 -10.58
CA PRO A 231 0.27 14.75 -11.38
C PRO A 231 1.06 14.50 -12.67
N LEU A 232 1.33 13.24 -12.96
CA LEU A 232 2.14 12.81 -14.11
C LEU A 232 1.33 12.79 -15.40
N HIS A 233 2.02 12.91 -16.53
CA HIS A 233 1.43 12.65 -17.84
C HIS A 233 1.17 11.14 -18.04
N GLU A 234 0.26 10.81 -18.97
CA GLU A 234 -0.21 9.44 -19.19
C GLU A 234 0.93 8.45 -19.50
N THR A 235 1.96 8.87 -20.23
CA THR A 235 3.11 8.03 -20.54
C THR A 235 3.91 7.64 -19.30
N GLU A 236 4.11 8.57 -18.36
CA GLU A 236 4.81 8.31 -17.10
C GLU A 236 3.96 7.43 -16.18
N GLN A 237 2.65 7.69 -16.13
CA GLN A 237 1.70 6.83 -15.42
C GLN A 237 1.71 5.40 -15.99
N ALA A 238 1.78 5.24 -17.31
CA ALA A 238 1.91 3.93 -17.94
C ALA A 238 3.20 3.21 -17.52
N GLY A 239 4.32 3.95 -17.40
CA GLY A 239 5.57 3.42 -16.87
C GLY A 239 5.44 2.93 -15.42
N ILE A 240 4.82 3.72 -14.54
CA ILE A 240 4.52 3.31 -13.17
C ILE A 240 3.65 2.04 -13.15
N ARG A 241 2.56 2.00 -13.92
CA ARG A 241 1.67 0.83 -13.98
C ARG A 241 2.42 -0.42 -14.42
N ALA A 242 3.28 -0.32 -15.44
CA ALA A 242 4.08 -1.44 -15.91
C ALA A 242 5.04 -1.95 -14.83
N THR A 243 5.75 -1.05 -14.15
CA THR A 243 6.69 -1.41 -13.08
C THR A 243 5.99 -2.07 -11.88
N VAL A 244 4.83 -1.57 -11.47
CA VAL A 244 4.06 -2.14 -10.34
C VAL A 244 3.48 -3.50 -10.70
N ARG A 245 2.92 -3.67 -11.90
CA ARG A 245 2.43 -4.98 -12.37
C ARG A 245 3.55 -6.01 -12.41
N ALA A 246 4.70 -5.65 -12.98
CA ALA A 246 5.86 -6.52 -13.03
C ALA A 246 6.35 -6.94 -11.64
N LEU A 247 6.31 -6.06 -10.64
CA LEU A 247 6.60 -6.46 -9.25
C LEU A 247 5.63 -7.57 -8.78
N LEU A 248 4.34 -7.35 -8.94
CA LEU A 248 3.33 -8.27 -8.41
C LEU A 248 3.36 -9.63 -9.15
N ASP A 249 3.60 -9.61 -10.46
CA ASP A 249 3.84 -10.82 -11.27
C ASP A 249 5.05 -11.60 -10.74
N LEU A 250 6.18 -10.91 -10.53
CA LEU A 250 7.42 -11.51 -10.03
C LEU A 250 7.30 -12.00 -8.57
N ALA A 251 6.45 -11.36 -7.77
CA ALA A 251 6.14 -11.78 -6.41
C ALA A 251 5.18 -12.98 -6.37
N GLY A 252 4.59 -13.38 -7.50
CA GLY A 252 3.56 -14.42 -7.55
C GLY A 252 2.30 -14.02 -6.79
N TYR A 253 1.99 -12.71 -6.75
CA TYR A 253 0.83 -12.21 -6.05
C TYR A 253 -0.43 -12.49 -6.86
N GLU A 254 -1.40 -13.23 -6.32
CA GLU A 254 -2.54 -13.71 -7.12
C GLU A 254 -3.88 -13.10 -6.72
N SER A 255 -4.03 -12.61 -5.50
CA SER A 255 -5.29 -12.04 -5.03
C SER A 255 -5.07 -11.05 -3.89
N GLY A 256 -5.82 -9.96 -3.90
CA GLY A 256 -5.85 -8.98 -2.82
C GLY A 256 -5.64 -7.56 -3.31
N THR A 257 -5.34 -6.65 -2.40
CA THR A 257 -5.02 -5.27 -2.72
C THR A 257 -3.65 -4.91 -2.16
N THR A 258 -2.93 -4.05 -2.88
CA THR A 258 -1.61 -3.58 -2.47
C THR A 258 -1.51 -2.08 -2.62
N ARG A 259 -0.70 -1.50 -1.74
CA ARG A 259 -0.20 -0.14 -1.87
C ARG A 259 1.29 -0.20 -2.18
N THR A 260 1.71 0.45 -3.26
CA THR A 260 3.11 0.57 -3.64
C THR A 260 3.53 2.04 -3.64
N ASP A 261 4.60 2.35 -2.94
CA ASP A 261 5.25 3.65 -2.99
C ASP A 261 6.31 3.64 -4.10
N VAL A 262 6.16 4.54 -5.07
CA VAL A 262 7.04 4.66 -6.24
C VAL A 262 7.65 6.06 -6.27
N LEU A 263 8.97 6.14 -6.45
CA LEU A 263 9.67 7.41 -6.69
C LEU A 263 10.02 7.53 -8.17
N VAL A 264 9.71 8.68 -8.76
CA VAL A 264 10.03 9.02 -10.14
C VAL A 264 11.13 10.07 -10.16
N SER A 265 12.21 9.78 -10.90
CA SER A 265 13.36 10.66 -11.09
C SER A 265 13.83 10.62 -12.55
N ALA A 266 14.89 11.37 -12.86
CA ALA A 266 15.55 11.30 -14.17
C ALA A 266 16.10 9.89 -14.50
N ARG A 267 16.26 9.01 -13.50
CA ARG A 267 16.69 7.60 -13.68
C ARG A 267 15.50 6.63 -13.88
N GLY A 268 14.30 7.17 -14.04
CA GLY A 268 13.04 6.44 -14.16
C GLY A 268 12.37 6.15 -12.82
N SER A 269 11.32 5.34 -12.88
CA SER A 269 10.53 4.91 -11.72
C SER A 269 11.26 3.86 -10.89
N ARG A 270 11.20 3.97 -9.56
CA ARG A 270 11.73 2.99 -8.61
C ARG A 270 10.74 2.73 -7.49
N ILE A 271 10.55 1.45 -7.17
CA ILE A 271 9.72 1.00 -6.05
C ILE A 271 10.50 1.17 -4.75
N ALA A 272 9.96 1.96 -3.84
CA ALA A 272 10.48 2.14 -2.48
C ALA A 272 9.89 1.14 -1.50
N ALA A 273 8.58 0.86 -1.59
CA ALA A 273 7.90 -0.08 -0.73
C ALA A 273 6.67 -0.64 -1.43
N ALA A 274 6.26 -1.85 -1.05
CA ALA A 274 4.96 -2.41 -1.36
C ALA A 274 4.42 -3.13 -0.12
N VAL A 275 3.17 -2.86 0.23
CA VAL A 275 2.51 -3.38 1.44
C VAL A 275 1.06 -3.76 1.15
N GLU A 276 0.55 -4.69 1.95
CA GLU A 276 -0.87 -5.00 2.01
C GLU A 276 -1.57 -4.09 3.05
N PRO A 277 -2.87 -3.78 2.88
CA PRO A 277 -3.64 -2.89 3.76
C PRO A 277 -3.52 -3.20 5.26
N GLY A 278 -3.44 -4.48 5.62
CA GLY A 278 -3.36 -4.93 7.03
C GLY A 278 -1.96 -4.88 7.65
N ARG A 279 -0.93 -4.53 6.86
CA ARG A 279 0.49 -4.46 7.31
C ARG A 279 1.07 -3.05 7.22
N GLU A 280 0.23 -2.06 6.95
CA GLU A 280 0.63 -0.68 6.83
C GLU A 280 0.57 0.02 8.20
N GLN A 281 1.71 0.55 8.68
CA GLN A 281 1.71 1.70 9.59
C GLN A 281 2.57 2.81 9.01
N ALA A 282 2.01 4.01 9.02
CA ALA A 282 2.74 5.23 8.70
C ALA A 282 3.88 5.39 9.70
N GLY A 283 5.12 5.11 9.25
CA GLY A 283 6.30 5.63 9.92
C GLY A 283 6.12 7.14 10.05
N ASN A 284 5.92 7.62 11.27
CA ASN A 284 5.64 9.01 11.57
C ASN A 284 6.87 9.87 11.26
N GLY A 285 7.10 10.14 9.97
CA GLY A 285 7.99 11.15 9.45
C GLY A 285 7.35 12.52 9.62
N GLY A 286 7.01 12.89 10.85
CA GLY A 286 6.67 14.25 11.21
C GLY A 286 7.91 15.11 11.06
N SER A 287 8.13 15.65 9.86
CA SER A 287 8.92 16.86 9.68
C SER A 287 8.21 17.96 10.46
N ARG A 288 8.62 18.18 11.71
CA ARG A 288 8.33 19.44 12.41
C ARG A 288 8.93 20.55 11.55
N PRO A 289 8.15 21.55 11.08
CA PRO A 289 8.73 22.69 10.40
C PRO A 289 9.66 23.38 11.41
N VAL A 290 10.91 23.55 11.00
CA VAL A 290 11.84 24.48 11.65
C VAL A 290 11.20 25.85 11.49
N SER A 291 10.69 26.40 12.60
CA SER A 291 10.21 27.78 12.64
C SER A 291 11.38 28.71 12.37
N ALA A 292 11.50 29.15 11.12
CA ALA A 292 12.20 30.38 10.78
C ALA A 292 11.29 31.54 11.19
N SER A 293 11.62 32.17 12.32
CA SER A 293 11.34 33.59 12.49
C SER A 293 12.51 34.21 13.23
N GLY A 294 13.48 34.67 12.44
CA GLY A 294 14.31 35.79 12.85
C GLY A 294 13.38 36.96 13.14
N ILE A 295 13.46 37.48 14.36
CA ILE A 295 13.15 38.87 14.61
C ILE A 295 14.50 39.51 14.92
N GLU A 296 15.02 40.17 13.90
CA GLU A 296 15.89 41.31 14.09
C GLU A 296 15.21 42.28 15.07
N ARG A 297 15.88 42.60 16.17
CA ARG A 297 15.72 43.89 16.82
C ARG A 297 17.07 44.32 17.34
N GLY A 298 17.71 45.17 16.55
CA GLY A 298 18.70 46.09 17.07
C GLY A 298 18.02 47.07 18.03
N THR A 299 18.75 47.46 19.06
CA THR A 299 18.66 48.79 19.65
C THR A 299 20.05 49.17 20.12
N ASP A 300 20.60 50.19 19.45
CA ASP A 300 21.57 51.11 20.03
C ASP A 300 21.03 51.69 21.34
N ARG A 301 21.82 51.60 22.40
CA ARG A 301 22.34 52.73 23.20
C ARG A 301 23.28 52.24 24.28
#